data_AF-A0A838DBY3-F1
#
_entry.id   AF-A0A838DBY3-F1
#
_cell.length_a   1.000
_cell.length_b   1.000
_cell.length_c   1.000
_cell.angle_alpha   90.00
_cell.angle_beta   90.00
_cell.angle_gamma   90.00
#
_symmetry.space_group_name_H-M   'P 1'
#
loop_
_entity.id
_entity.type
_entity.pdbx_description
1 polymer ?
#
loop_
_entity_poly.entity_id
_entity_poly.type
_entity_poly.pdbx_seq_one_letter_code
_entity_poly.pdbx_strand_id
1 'polypeptide(L)'
;MDSFLVYVPIISLIIVAGLFVVAIVNFSTVRRNMQKQYEQQIKNLKIQSEQQIYSRIMDVRLKLESTETFTKMAKESPVFAERFTAVDSPDEYYIIVSFLDLFEFLFALNKRDMIDTAIWSRWRSLAETIMTIPKFRKVWEKTKHVHSSEFRNFIDSITEQNDSGQSIENSH
;
A
#
# COMPACT_ATOMS: atom_id res chain seq x y z
N MET A 1 -75.93 3.89 10.38
CA MET A 1 -74.58 4.44 10.10
C MET A 1 -73.65 4.34 11.32
N ASP A 2 -74.12 3.85 12.47
CA ASP A 2 -73.39 3.92 13.76
C ASP A 2 -72.36 2.82 13.99
N SER A 3 -72.44 1.70 13.27
CA SER A 3 -71.53 0.56 13.49
C SER A 3 -70.09 0.87 13.05
N PHE A 4 -69.90 1.72 12.05
CA PHE A 4 -68.57 2.07 11.53
C PHE A 4 -67.78 2.99 12.49
N LEU A 5 -68.48 3.92 13.17
CA LEU A 5 -67.87 4.87 14.11
C LEU A 5 -67.30 4.21 15.37
N VAL A 6 -67.83 3.04 15.76
CA VAL A 6 -67.35 2.27 16.93
C VAL A 6 -65.98 1.64 16.68
N TYR A 7 -65.65 1.29 15.43
CA TYR A 7 -64.38 0.66 15.08
C TYR A 7 -63.27 1.65 14.73
N VAL A 8 -63.60 2.93 14.46
CA VAL A 8 -62.63 3.99 14.14
C VAL A 8 -61.48 4.11 15.16
N PRO A 9 -61.71 4.09 16.48
CA PRO A 9 -60.63 4.17 17.47
C PRO A 9 -59.69 2.97 17.41
N ILE A 10 -60.24 1.77 17.19
CA ILE A 10 -59.48 0.51 17.14
C ILE A 10 -58.64 0.47 15.85
N ILE A 11 -59.22 0.83 14.71
CA ILE A 11 -58.53 0.92 13.43
C ILE A 11 -57.40 1.96 13.51
N SER A 12 -57.66 3.12 14.11
CA SER A 12 -56.65 4.16 14.35
C SER A 12 -55.50 3.65 15.20
N LEU A 13 -55.78 2.91 16.28
CA LEU A 13 -54.76 2.34 17.16
C LEU A 13 -53.87 1.31 16.43
N ILE A 14 -54.46 0.47 15.58
CA ILE A 14 -53.73 -0.50 14.75
C ILE A 14 -52.82 0.22 13.74
N ILE A 15 -53.32 1.28 13.08
CA ILE A 15 -52.53 2.09 12.14
C ILE A 15 -51.35 2.74 12.86
N VAL A 16 -51.58 3.36 14.02
CA VAL A 16 -50.52 4.00 14.82
C VAL A 16 -49.49 2.98 15.29
N ALA A 17 -49.92 1.81 15.77
CA ALA A 17 -49.01 0.73 16.18
C ALA A 17 -48.18 0.20 14.99
N GLY A 18 -48.79 0.02 13.82
CA GLY A 18 -48.10 -0.38 12.59
C GLY A 18 -47.04 0.65 12.17
N LEU A 19 -47.38 1.94 12.19
CA LEU A 19 -46.43 3.02 11.90
C LEU A 19 -45.28 3.05 12.92
N PHE A 20 -45.56 2.78 14.19
CA PHE A 20 -44.54 2.74 15.25
C PHE A 20 -43.54 1.59 15.05
N VAL A 21 -44.02 0.40 14.68
CA VAL A 21 -43.15 -0.75 14.36
C VAL A 21 -42.27 -0.43 13.15
N VAL A 22 -42.84 0.13 12.08
CA VAL A 22 -42.09 0.54 10.89
C VAL A 22 -41.03 1.60 11.24
N ALA A 23 -41.37 2.58 12.09
CA ALA A 23 -40.43 3.59 12.55
C ALA A 23 -39.25 2.99 13.34
N ILE A 24 -39.50 2.01 14.23
CA ILE A 24 -38.44 1.31 14.97
C ILE A 24 -37.53 0.52 14.02
N VAL A 25 -38.10 -0.21 13.06
CA VAL A 25 -37.33 -1.00 12.09
C VAL A 25 -36.48 -0.08 11.21
N ASN A 26 -37.05 1.03 10.73
CA ASN A 26 -36.32 2.03 9.96
C ASN A 26 -35.20 2.67 10.77
N PHE A 27 -35.47 3.06 12.02
CA PHE A 27 -34.45 3.63 12.91
C PHE A 27 -33.30 2.65 13.18
N SER A 28 -33.62 1.38 13.45
CA SER A 28 -32.62 0.31 13.64
C SER A 28 -31.75 0.12 12.39
N THR A 29 -32.38 0.09 11.21
CA THR A 29 -31.68 -0.05 9.93
C THR A 29 -30.78 1.14 9.64
N VAL A 30 -31.29 2.36 9.82
CA VAL A 30 -30.54 3.61 9.65
C VAL A 30 -29.36 3.67 10.63
N ARG A 31 -29.57 3.33 11.90
CA ARG A 31 -28.52 3.30 12.92
C ARG A 31 -27.42 2.30 12.56
N ARG A 32 -27.80 1.09 12.12
CA ARG A 32 -26.83 0.06 11.71
C ARG A 32 -26.04 0.49 10.47
N ASN A 33 -26.69 1.11 9.49
CA ASN A 33 -26.04 1.62 8.29
C ASN A 33 -25.09 2.78 8.62
N MET A 34 -25.51 3.72 9.47
CA MET A 34 -24.64 4.79 9.97
C MET A 34 -23.42 4.21 10.69
N GLN A 35 -23.60 3.21 11.57
CA GLN A 35 -22.49 2.58 12.26
C GLN A 35 -21.48 1.97 11.29
N LYS A 36 -21.95 1.21 10.28
CA LYS A 36 -21.08 0.65 9.24
C LYS A 36 -20.33 1.74 8.46
N GLN A 37 -21.01 2.85 8.16
CA GLN A 37 -20.37 3.99 7.50
C GLN A 37 -19.28 4.62 8.38
N TYR A 38 -19.51 4.78 9.68
CA TYR A 38 -18.50 5.28 10.60
C TYR A 38 -17.30 4.33 10.70
N GLU A 39 -17.52 3.03 10.82
CA GLU A 39 -16.46 2.02 10.84
C GLU A 39 -15.62 2.07 9.55
N GLN A 40 -16.27 2.20 8.39
CA GLN A 40 -15.59 2.35 7.10
C GLN A 40 -14.77 3.66 7.02
N GLN A 41 -15.33 4.78 7.49
CA GLN A 41 -14.63 6.07 7.50
C GLN A 41 -13.39 6.02 8.41
N ILE A 42 -13.52 5.46 9.62
CA ILE A 42 -12.39 5.30 10.55
C ILE A 42 -11.31 4.42 9.91
N LYS A 43 -11.69 3.32 9.25
CA LYS A 43 -10.74 2.44 8.55
C LYS A 43 -9.99 3.21 7.45
N ASN A 44 -10.70 3.96 6.61
CA ASN A 44 -10.09 4.74 5.55
C ASN A 44 -9.16 5.83 6.09
N LEU A 45 -9.57 6.54 7.14
CA LEU A 45 -8.73 7.54 7.82
C LEU A 45 -7.46 6.94 8.40
N LYS A 46 -7.57 5.76 9.04
CA LYS A 46 -6.40 5.05 9.57
C LYS A 46 -5.40 4.71 8.47
N ILE A 47 -5.88 4.16 7.35
CA ILE A 47 -5.03 3.80 6.22
C ILE A 47 -4.34 5.03 5.62
N GLN A 48 -5.08 6.13 5.43
CA GLN A 48 -4.49 7.39 4.94
C GLN A 48 -3.45 7.95 5.92
N SER A 49 -3.71 7.88 7.22
CA SER A 49 -2.77 8.31 8.25
C SER A 49 -1.50 7.47 8.24
N GLU A 50 -1.61 6.13 8.16
CA GLU A 50 -0.46 5.23 8.04
C GLU A 50 0.42 5.60 6.84
N GLN A 51 -0.18 5.89 5.68
CA GLN A 51 0.55 6.26 4.47
C GLN A 51 1.26 7.61 4.59
N GLN A 52 0.59 8.61 5.16
CA GLN A 52 1.20 9.92 5.38
C GLN A 52 2.39 9.83 6.34
N ILE A 53 2.26 9.02 7.41
CA ILE A 53 3.36 8.75 8.33
C ILE A 53 4.50 8.07 7.59
N TYR A 54 4.23 7.03 6.81
CA TYR A 54 5.24 6.31 6.05
C TYR A 54 6.00 7.22 5.08
N SER A 55 5.27 8.02 4.30
CA SER A 55 5.86 8.97 3.35
C SER A 55 6.76 10.00 4.04
N ARG A 56 6.33 10.53 5.20
CA ARG A 56 7.14 11.47 5.99
C ARG A 56 8.40 10.82 6.56
N ILE A 57 8.27 9.61 7.12
CA ILE A 57 9.43 8.88 7.65
C ILE A 57 10.43 8.58 6.53
N MET A 58 9.96 8.18 5.36
CA MET A 58 10.82 7.93 4.21
C MET A 58 11.56 9.19 3.77
N ASP A 59 10.87 10.32 3.61
CA ASP A 59 11.48 11.61 3.25
C ASP A 59 12.57 12.03 4.26
N VAL A 60 12.29 11.89 5.57
CA VAL A 60 13.28 12.17 6.62
C VAL A 60 14.47 11.22 6.54
N ARG A 61 14.23 9.92 6.34
CA ARG A 61 15.29 8.92 6.20
C ARG A 61 16.20 9.25 5.02
N LEU A 62 15.64 9.56 3.85
CA LEU A 62 16.41 9.91 2.66
C LEU A 62 17.31 11.12 2.90
N LYS A 63 16.79 12.16 3.57
CA LYS A 63 17.56 13.36 3.93
C LYS A 63 18.70 13.07 4.91
N LEU A 64 18.50 12.13 5.84
CA LEU A 64 19.51 11.74 6.81
C LEU A 64 20.59 10.86 6.17
N GLU A 65 20.19 9.87 5.38
CA GLU A 65 21.11 8.94 4.70
C GLU A 65 22.00 9.65 3.67
N SER A 66 21.51 10.70 3.02
CA SER A 66 22.28 11.52 2.08
C SER A 66 23.32 12.44 2.74
N THR A 67 23.48 12.41 4.07
CA THR A 67 24.49 13.23 4.75
C THR A 67 25.85 12.54 4.79
N GLU A 68 26.92 13.33 4.69
CA GLU A 68 28.28 12.83 4.86
C GLU A 68 28.50 12.25 6.27
N THR A 69 27.87 12.85 7.28
CA THR A 69 27.93 12.38 8.68
C THR A 69 27.34 10.98 8.83
N PHE A 70 26.14 10.75 8.28
CA PHE A 70 25.55 9.40 8.29
C PHE A 70 26.43 8.42 7.53
N THR A 71 26.92 8.81 6.35
CA THR A 71 27.79 7.94 5.53
C THR A 71 29.08 7.56 6.26
N LYS A 72 29.69 8.47 7.03
CA LYS A 72 30.86 8.17 7.88
C LYS A 72 30.50 7.12 8.94
N MET A 73 29.41 7.32 9.67
CA MET A 73 28.94 6.35 10.68
C MET A 73 28.56 5.00 10.05
N ALA A 74 27.93 5.01 8.86
CA ALA A 74 27.55 3.80 8.16
C ALA A 74 28.78 2.96 7.77
N LYS A 75 29.87 3.59 7.33
CA LYS A 75 31.12 2.89 6.99
C LYS A 75 31.76 2.15 8.17
N GLU A 76 31.47 2.56 9.41
CA GLU A 76 31.94 1.85 10.61
C GLU A 76 31.21 0.50 10.80
N SER A 77 30.05 0.31 10.16
CA SER A 77 29.30 -0.94 10.20
C SER A 77 29.77 -1.91 9.10
N PRO A 78 30.19 -3.14 9.46
CA PRO A 78 30.54 -4.17 8.47
C PRO A 78 29.42 -4.46 7.47
N VAL A 79 28.16 -4.35 7.91
CA VAL A 79 26.97 -4.59 7.07
C VAL A 79 26.86 -3.55 5.97
N PHE A 80 27.04 -2.27 6.29
CA PHE A 80 27.01 -1.19 5.29
C PHE A 80 28.27 -1.20 4.44
N ALA A 81 29.44 -1.47 5.02
CA ALA A 81 30.68 -1.60 4.27
C ALA A 81 30.55 -2.67 3.18
N GLU A 82 29.99 -3.84 3.49
CA GLU A 82 29.75 -4.91 2.52
C GLU A 82 28.75 -4.49 1.43
N ARG A 83 27.71 -3.75 1.78
CA ARG A 83 26.70 -3.26 0.82
C ARG A 83 27.25 -2.19 -0.11
N PHE A 84 28.10 -1.28 0.38
CA PHE A 84 28.74 -0.26 -0.45
C PHE A 84 29.69 -0.85 -1.49
N THR A 85 30.21 -2.06 -1.31
CA THR A 85 31.01 -2.75 -2.34
C THR A 85 30.22 -3.09 -3.62
N ALA A 86 28.88 -3.02 -3.58
CA ALA A 86 28.04 -3.29 -4.75
C ALA A 86 28.03 -2.16 -5.78
N VAL A 87 28.54 -0.98 -5.42
CA VAL A 87 28.43 0.27 -6.18
C VAL A 87 29.75 1.06 -6.10
N ASP A 88 29.87 2.13 -6.89
CA ASP A 88 31.11 2.91 -6.95
C ASP A 88 31.18 3.97 -5.83
N SER A 89 30.03 4.39 -5.29
CA SER A 89 29.95 5.33 -4.17
C SER A 89 28.79 5.01 -3.22
N PRO A 90 28.87 5.40 -1.93
CA PRO A 90 27.75 5.28 -1.01
C PRO A 90 26.48 5.97 -1.51
N ASP A 91 26.61 7.09 -2.21
CA ASP A 91 25.48 7.85 -2.77
C ASP A 91 24.69 7.02 -3.79
N GLU A 92 25.38 6.27 -4.66
CA GLU A 92 24.72 5.36 -5.59
C GLU A 92 23.94 4.27 -4.86
N TYR A 93 24.48 3.72 -3.78
CA TYR A 93 23.78 2.73 -2.95
C TYR A 93 22.49 3.33 -2.37
N TYR A 94 22.56 4.53 -1.78
CA TYR A 94 21.38 5.16 -1.20
C TYR A 94 20.32 5.46 -2.25
N ILE A 95 20.71 5.94 -3.44
CA ILE A 95 19.78 6.15 -4.56
C ILE A 95 19.08 4.83 -4.91
N ILE A 96 19.83 3.74 -5.06
CA ILE A 96 19.26 2.44 -5.41
C ILE A 96 18.28 1.96 -4.34
N VAL A 97 18.66 2.01 -3.06
CA VAL A 97 17.79 1.61 -1.95
C VAL A 97 16.52 2.48 -1.92
N SER A 98 16.64 3.78 -2.18
CA SER A 98 15.49 4.69 -2.25
C SER A 98 14.47 4.25 -3.31
N PHE A 99 14.93 3.83 -4.48
CA PHE A 99 14.07 3.31 -5.54
C PHE A 99 13.42 1.98 -5.14
N LEU A 100 14.17 1.06 -4.52
CA LEU A 100 13.63 -0.21 -4.03
C LEU A 100 12.53 -0.01 -2.99
N ASP A 101 12.75 0.90 -2.03
CA ASP A 101 11.77 1.22 -0.99
C ASP A 101 10.53 1.91 -1.58
N LEU A 102 10.71 2.77 -2.58
CA LEU A 102 9.60 3.39 -3.32
C LEU A 102 8.77 2.32 -4.04
N PHE A 103 9.41 1.35 -4.70
CA PHE A 103 8.71 0.26 -5.36
C PHE A 103 7.98 -0.64 -4.37
N GLU A 104 8.56 -0.95 -3.21
CA GLU A 104 7.89 -1.74 -2.18
C GLU A 104 6.67 -0.99 -1.63
N PHE A 105 6.79 0.31 -1.40
CA PHE A 105 5.66 1.13 -0.97
C PHE A 105 4.53 1.11 -2.00
N LEU A 106 4.83 1.32 -3.28
CA LEU A 106 3.85 1.29 -4.36
C LEU A 106 3.23 -0.10 -4.55
N PHE A 107 4.02 -1.16 -4.40
CA PHE A 107 3.54 -2.55 -4.41
C PHE A 107 2.53 -2.80 -3.28
N ALA A 108 2.84 -2.34 -2.06
CA ALA A 108 1.95 -2.45 -0.92
C ALA A 108 0.64 -1.66 -1.11
N LEU A 109 0.70 -0.49 -1.75
CA LEU A 109 -0.48 0.30 -2.10
C LEU A 109 -1.35 -0.41 -3.16
N ASN A 110 -0.74 -0.96 -4.19
CA ASN A 110 -1.43 -1.74 -5.21
C ASN A 110 -2.15 -2.97 -4.61
N LYS A 111 -1.48 -3.68 -3.69
CA LYS A 111 -2.05 -4.83 -2.94
C LYS A 111 -3.28 -4.47 -2.10
N ARG A 112 -3.48 -3.19 -1.79
CA ARG A 112 -4.62 -2.67 -1.02
C ARG A 112 -5.68 -2.00 -1.90
N ASP A 113 -5.57 -2.14 -3.23
CA ASP A 113 -6.44 -1.47 -4.22
C ASP A 113 -6.44 0.06 -4.08
N MET A 114 -5.28 0.63 -3.72
CA MET A 114 -5.12 2.07 -3.45
C MET A 114 -4.39 2.84 -4.56
N ILE A 115 -4.00 2.16 -5.63
CA ILE A 115 -3.38 2.75 -6.81
C ILE A 115 -4.20 2.34 -8.02
N ASP A 116 -4.43 3.30 -8.92
CA ASP A 116 -5.05 3.03 -10.22
C ASP A 116 -4.22 2.04 -11.04
N THR A 117 -4.89 1.13 -11.74
CA THR A 117 -4.24 0.06 -12.51
C THR A 117 -3.26 0.58 -13.57
N ALA A 118 -3.55 1.70 -14.23
CA ALA A 118 -2.65 2.29 -15.22
C ALA A 118 -1.42 2.93 -14.56
N ILE A 119 -1.61 3.55 -13.39
CA ILE A 119 -0.49 4.07 -12.58
C ILE A 119 0.40 2.92 -12.12
N TRP A 120 -0.18 1.83 -11.59
CA TRP A 120 0.57 0.65 -11.20
C TRP A 120 1.35 0.06 -12.37
N SER A 121 0.72 -0.10 -13.54
CA SER A 121 1.38 -0.62 -14.74
C SER A 121 2.63 0.18 -15.13
N ARG A 122 2.58 1.51 -15.01
CA ARG A 122 3.74 2.38 -15.30
C ARG A 122 4.87 2.17 -14.30
N TRP A 123 4.55 2.08 -13.01
CA TRP A 123 5.55 1.83 -11.96
C TRP A 123 6.16 0.44 -12.05
N ARG A 124 5.36 -0.56 -12.40
CA ARG A 124 5.85 -1.91 -12.67
C ARG A 124 6.84 -1.92 -13.84
N SER A 125 6.49 -1.30 -14.97
CA SER A 125 7.39 -1.21 -16.13
C SER A 125 8.68 -0.45 -15.80
N LEU A 126 8.61 0.58 -14.97
CA LEU A 126 9.80 1.27 -14.48
C LEU A 126 10.67 0.37 -13.59
N ALA A 127 10.07 -0.41 -12.69
CA ALA A 127 10.80 -1.39 -11.88
C ALA A 127 11.48 -2.45 -12.78
N GLU A 128 10.77 -2.98 -13.78
CA GLU A 128 11.31 -3.90 -14.80
C GLU A 128 12.53 -3.29 -15.51
N THR A 129 12.40 -2.04 -15.96
CA THR A 129 13.47 -1.32 -16.66
C THR A 129 14.68 -1.09 -15.75
N ILE A 130 14.46 -0.62 -14.51
CA ILE A 130 15.53 -0.31 -13.56
C ILE A 130 16.28 -1.57 -13.13
N MET A 131 15.58 -2.70 -12.98
CA MET A 131 16.22 -3.98 -12.64
C MET A 131 17.11 -4.55 -13.75
N THR A 132 17.09 -3.98 -14.97
CA THR A 132 18.09 -4.31 -15.99
C THR A 132 19.48 -3.77 -15.65
N ILE A 133 19.56 -2.69 -14.86
CA ILE A 133 20.81 -2.01 -14.51
C ILE A 133 21.62 -2.90 -13.54
N PRO A 134 22.88 -3.27 -13.85
CA PRO A 134 23.65 -4.22 -13.04
C PRO A 134 23.85 -3.82 -11.58
N LYS A 135 24.04 -2.52 -11.30
CA LYS A 135 24.20 -2.01 -9.92
C LYS A 135 22.93 -2.23 -9.10
N PHE A 136 21.75 -2.04 -9.68
CA PHE A 136 20.47 -2.31 -9.01
C PHE A 136 20.34 -3.78 -8.63
N ARG A 137 20.68 -4.71 -9.53
CA ARG A 137 20.68 -6.16 -9.24
C ARG A 137 21.65 -6.52 -8.12
N LYS A 138 22.88 -6.01 -8.15
CA LYS A 138 23.88 -6.29 -7.11
C LYS A 138 23.44 -5.82 -5.73
N VAL A 139 22.86 -4.61 -5.65
CA VAL A 139 22.32 -4.09 -4.38
C VAL A 139 21.13 -4.93 -3.94
N TRP A 140 20.19 -5.22 -4.85
CA TRP A 140 19.03 -6.07 -4.57
C TRP A 140 19.43 -7.40 -3.94
N GLU A 141 20.38 -8.14 -4.53
CA GLU A 141 20.82 -9.42 -3.98
C GLU A 141 21.36 -9.31 -2.55
N LYS A 142 22.07 -8.22 -2.24
CA LYS A 142 22.61 -7.98 -0.90
C LYS A 142 21.57 -7.48 0.09
N THR A 143 20.47 -6.87 -0.35
CA THR A 143 19.48 -6.25 0.54
C THR A 143 18.14 -6.97 0.58
N LYS A 144 17.81 -7.84 -0.37
CA LYS A 144 16.46 -8.42 -0.54
C LYS A 144 15.87 -9.02 0.74
N HIS A 145 16.70 -9.58 1.60
CA HIS A 145 16.30 -10.18 2.88
C HIS A 145 15.61 -9.21 3.86
N VAL A 146 15.80 -7.89 3.73
CA VAL A 146 15.12 -6.89 4.58
C VAL A 146 13.70 -6.59 4.14
N HIS A 147 13.33 -6.98 2.92
CA HIS A 147 12.04 -6.69 2.32
C HIS A 147 11.03 -7.82 2.57
N SER A 148 9.75 -7.49 2.44
CA SER A 148 8.67 -8.47 2.57
C SER A 148 8.83 -9.63 1.58
N SER A 149 8.40 -10.84 1.96
CA SER A 149 8.50 -12.01 1.08
C SER A 149 7.71 -11.84 -0.22
N GLU A 150 6.53 -11.20 -0.16
CA GLU A 150 5.73 -10.92 -1.34
C GLU A 150 6.43 -9.96 -2.31
N PHE A 151 7.02 -8.88 -1.80
CA PHE A 151 7.77 -7.94 -2.63
C PHE A 151 9.03 -8.57 -3.21
N ARG A 152 9.73 -9.40 -2.42
CA ARG A 152 10.87 -10.18 -2.93
C ARG A 152 10.49 -11.04 -4.12
N ASN A 153 9.43 -11.83 -3.98
CA ASN A 153 8.95 -12.69 -5.07
C ASN A 153 8.58 -11.87 -6.32
N PHE A 154 8.01 -10.68 -6.14
CA PHE A 154 7.71 -9.77 -7.25
C PHE A 154 8.99 -9.31 -7.97
N ILE A 155 9.98 -8.80 -7.26
CA ILE A 155 11.23 -8.33 -7.88
C ILE A 155 12.02 -9.49 -8.49
N ASP A 156 12.11 -10.63 -7.79
CA ASP A 156 12.81 -11.82 -8.28
C ASP A 156 12.18 -12.31 -9.60
N SER A 157 10.84 -12.29 -9.71
CA SER A 157 10.14 -12.66 -10.95
C SER A 157 10.43 -11.73 -12.13
N ILE A 158 10.73 -10.45 -11.86
CA ILE A 158 11.14 -9.47 -12.88
C ILE A 158 12.55 -9.80 -13.37
N THR A 159 13.46 -10.11 -12.46
CA THR A 159 14.85 -10.44 -12.81
C THR A 159 14.96 -11.74 -13.60
N GLU A 160 14.20 -12.78 -13.26
CA GLU A 160 14.20 -14.06 -13.99
C GLU A 160 13.67 -13.92 -15.43
N GLN A 161 12.68 -13.05 -15.66
CA GLN A 161 12.17 -12.75 -17.00
C GLN A 161 13.20 -12.03 -17.88
N ASN A 162 13.97 -11.12 -17.29
CA ASN A 162 15.02 -10.40 -18.01
C ASN A 162 16.17 -11.31 -18.43
N ASP A 163 16.57 -12.23 -17.54
CA ASP A 163 17.68 -13.17 -17.81
C ASP A 163 17.29 -14.23 -18.87
N SER A 164 16.02 -14.64 -18.91
CA SER A 164 15.50 -15.53 -19.96
C SER A 164 15.35 -14.83 -21.32
N GLY A 165 14.97 -13.55 -21.37
CA GLY A 165 14.90 -12.76 -22.61
C GLY A 165 16.26 -12.54 -23.28
N GLN A 166 17.32 -12.26 -22.49
CA GLN A 166 18.68 -12.06 -23.03
C GLN A 166 19.32 -13.34 -23.58
N SER A 167 18.88 -14.53 -23.16
CA SER A 167 19.41 -15.79 -23.66
C SER A 167 18.98 -16.12 -25.10
N ILE A 168 17.85 -15.57 -25.54
CA ILE A 168 17.28 -15.81 -26.88
C ILE A 168 17.91 -14.87 -27.91
N GLU A 169 18.19 -13.61 -27.57
CA GLU A 169 18.82 -12.65 -28.50
C GLU A 169 20.30 -12.95 -28.80
N ASN A 170 21.03 -13.60 -27.89
CA ASN A 170 22.44 -13.96 -28.10
C ASN A 170 22.64 -15.28 -28.87
N SER A 171 21.57 -15.88 -29.39
CA SER A 171 21.58 -17.17 -30.12
C SER A 171 21.47 -17.01 -31.65
N HIS A 172 21.63 -15.79 -32.18
CA HIS A 172 21.57 -15.49 -33.61
C HIS A 172 22.84 -14.81 -34.14
#